data_AF-A0A7C4MPS6-F1
#
_entry.id   AF-A0A7C4MPS6-F1
#
_cell.length_a   1.000
_cell.length_b   1.000
_cell.length_c   1.000
_cell.angle_alpha   90.00
_cell.angle_beta   90.00
_cell.angle_gamma   90.00
#
_symmetry.space_group_name_H-M   'P 1'
#
loop_
_entity.id
_entity.type
_entity.pdbx_description
1 polymer ?
#
loop_
_entity_poly.entity_id
_entity_poly.type
_entity_poly.pdbx_seq_one_letter_code
_entity_poly.pdbx_strand_id
1 'polypeptide(L)' 'LADENRRFLVVEMNAGQMVEDVRLAIQGRAPVLFFGRPGGAIITPEDIETRIQQMISCRQDVMRIGLLRHDQ' A
#
# COMPACT_ATOMS: atom_id res chain seq x y z
N LEU A 1 -9.42 14.43 8.26
CA LEU A 1 -8.85 13.07 8.34
C LEU A 1 -8.17 12.65 7.04
N ALA A 2 -8.69 12.98 5.86
CA ALA A 2 -8.05 12.68 4.57
C ALA A 2 -7.45 13.94 3.94
N ASP A 3 -6.18 13.86 3.57
CA ASP A 3 -5.37 14.90 2.93
C ASP A 3 -4.20 14.23 2.17
N GLU A 4 -3.46 15.03 1.40
CA GLU A 4 -2.40 14.57 0.50
C GLU A 4 -1.20 13.94 1.22
N ASN A 5 -1.05 14.16 2.53
CA ASN A 5 0.05 13.61 3.33
C ASN A 5 -0.30 12.27 3.96
N ARG A 6 -1.53 11.77 3.75
CA ARG A 6 -2.02 10.51 4.33
C ARG A 6 -2.24 9.47 3.27
N ARG A 7 -2.14 8.20 3.67
CA ARG A 7 -2.47 7.04 2.85
C ARG A 7 -3.36 6.11 3.66
N PHE A 8 -4.35 5.52 3.00
CA PHE A 8 -5.28 4.58 3.62
C PHE A 8 -5.02 3.19 3.06
N LEU A 9 -4.87 2.20 3.93
CA LEU A 9 -4.81 0.78 3.57
C LEU A 9 -6.09 0.11 4.03
N VAL A 10 -6.85 -0.44 3.09
CA VAL A 10 -8.06 -1.22 3.35
C VAL A 10 -7.71 -2.70 3.20
N VAL A 11 -7.92 -3.46 4.27
CA VAL A 11 -7.60 -4.89 4.36
C VAL A 11 -8.92 -5.66 4.42
N GLU A 12 -9.17 -6.56 3.46
CA GLU A 12 -10.42 -7.32 3.39
C GLU A 12 -10.15 -8.80 3.08
N MET A 13 -10.98 -9.69 3.63
CA MET A 13 -10.99 -11.12 3.27
C MET A 13 -11.96 -11.42 2.10
N ASN A 14 -12.27 -10.40 1.30
CA ASN A 14 -13.14 -10.44 0.13
C ASN A 14 -12.45 -9.71 -1.06
N ALA A 15 -13.21 -9.45 -2.14
CA ALA A 15 -12.71 -8.83 -3.37
C ALA A 15 -12.86 -7.29 -3.46
N GLY A 16 -13.21 -6.61 -2.36
CA GLY A 16 -13.46 -5.17 -2.34
C GLY A 16 -14.95 -4.89 -2.30
N GLN A 17 -15.51 -4.86 -1.09
CA GLN A 17 -16.83 -4.27 -0.88
C GLN A 17 -16.70 -3.00 -0.04
N MET A 18 -15.75 -2.99 0.91
CA MET A 18 -15.51 -1.86 1.79
C MET A 18 -14.57 -0.82 1.16
N VAL A 19 -13.61 -1.24 0.33
CA VAL A 19 -12.65 -0.31 -0.27
C VAL A 19 -13.32 0.70 -1.21
N GLU A 20 -14.42 0.34 -1.85
CA GLU A 20 -15.25 1.20 -2.68
C GLU A 20 -15.88 2.32 -1.83
N ASP A 21 -16.45 1.97 -0.68
CA ASP A 21 -17.02 2.94 0.27
C ASP A 21 -15.93 3.88 0.81
N VAL A 22 -14.74 3.35 1.12
CA VAL A 22 -13.60 4.17 1.57
C VAL A 22 -13.16 5.11 0.44
N ARG A 23 -13.03 4.63 -0.80
CA ARG A 23 -12.70 5.48 -1.95
C ARG A 23 -13.72 6.60 -2.13
N LEU A 24 -15.00 6.28 -2.01
CA LEU A 24 -16.09 7.25 -2.09
C LEU A 24 -16.02 8.29 -0.97
N ALA A 25 -15.75 7.89 0.28
CA ALA A 25 -15.61 8.80 1.41
C ALA A 25 -14.38 9.72 1.29
N ILE A 26 -13.28 9.21 0.72
CA ILE A 26 -12.02 9.94 0.56
C ILE A 26 -12.08 10.94 -0.61
N GLN A 27 -12.87 10.66 -1.66
CA GLN A 27 -13.04 11.52 -2.85
C GLN A 27 -11.71 11.98 -3.47
N GLY A 28 -10.72 11.09 -3.51
CA GLY A 28 -9.41 11.38 -4.10
C GLY A 28 -8.48 12.28 -3.27
N ARG A 29 -8.90 12.74 -2.08
CA ARG A 29 -8.04 13.58 -1.20
C ARG A 29 -6.79 12.86 -0.69
N ALA A 30 -6.80 11.53 -0.69
CA ALA A 30 -5.69 10.69 -0.27
C ALA A 30 -5.68 9.38 -1.08
N PRO A 31 -4.50 8.75 -1.29
CA PRO A 31 -4.43 7.41 -1.85
C PRO A 31 -5.13 6.38 -0.97
N VAL A 32 -5.98 5.57 -1.59
CA VAL A 32 -6.60 4.39 -0.98
C VAL A 32 -6.04 3.13 -1.63
N LEU A 33 -5.36 2.32 -0.83
CA LEU A 33 -4.70 1.08 -1.21
C LEU A 33 -5.51 -0.09 -0.70
N PHE A 34 -5.55 -1.16 -1.48
CA PHE A 34 -6.32 -2.37 -1.17
C PHE A 34 -5.39 -3.55 -0.93
N PHE A 35 -5.68 -4.33 0.09
CA PHE A 35 -5.08 -5.64 0.34
C PHE A 35 -6.19 -6.66 0.64
N GLY A 36 -6.67 -7.29 -0.44
CA GLY A 36 -7.73 -8.28 -0.39
C GLY A 36 -7.20 -9.72 -0.49
N ARG A 37 -7.76 -10.64 0.30
CA ARG A 37 -7.60 -12.10 0.10
C ARG A 37 -8.95 -12.77 -0.15
N PRO A 38 -9.40 -12.90 -1.41
CA PRO A 38 -10.63 -13.61 -1.73
C PRO A 38 -10.50 -15.11 -1.41
N GLY A 39 -11.61 -15.74 -1.02
CA GLY A 39 -11.63 -17.16 -0.64
C GLY A 39 -11.48 -17.42 0.86
N GLY A 40 -11.56 -16.39 1.71
CA GLY A 40 -11.59 -16.53 3.17
C GLY A 40 -10.24 -16.90 3.80
N ALA A 41 -9.14 -16.76 3.06
CA ALA A 41 -7.80 -16.93 3.63
C ALA A 41 -7.56 -15.86 4.71
N ILE A 42 -7.14 -16.29 5.89
CA ILE A 42 -6.85 -15.42 7.03
C ILE A 42 -5.70 -14.48 6.65
N ILE A 43 -5.86 -13.21 6.99
CA ILE A 43 -4.82 -12.19 6.91
C ILE A 43 -4.22 -12.05 8.30
N THR A 44 -2.92 -12.30 8.43
CA THR A 44 -2.25 -12.22 9.73
C THR A 44 -1.71 -10.80 9.99
N PRO A 45 -1.40 -10.44 11.24
CA PRO A 45 -0.70 -9.19 11.54
C PRO A 45 0.60 -9.03 10.74
N GLU A 46 1.36 -10.10 10.56
CA GLU A 46 2.62 -10.11 9.81
C GLU A 46 2.42 -9.83 8.32
N ASP A 47 1.32 -10.31 7.72
CA ASP A 47 0.93 -9.96 6.35
C ASP A 47 0.71 -8.44 6.23
N ILE A 48 0.03 -7.83 7.22
CA ILE A 48 -0.27 -6.39 7.25
C ILE A 48 1.02 -5.59 7.44
N GLU A 49 1.88 -5.99 8.38
CA GLU A 49 3.18 -5.36 8.61
C GLU A 49 4.05 -5.37 7.34
N THR A 50 4.15 -6.53 6.70
CA THR A 50 4.89 -6.69 5.43
C THR A 50 4.33 -5.75 4.37
N ARG A 51 3.00 -5.66 4.26
CA ARG A 51 2.35 -4.79 3.28
C ARG A 51 2.63 -3.31 3.55
N ILE A 52 2.59 -2.89 4.82
CA ILE A 52 2.92 -1.51 5.23
C ILE A 52 4.38 -1.20 4.91
N GLN A 53 5.31 -2.11 5.20
CA GLN A 53 6.74 -1.92 4.89
C GLN A 53 6.98 -1.74 3.39
N GLN A 54 6.35 -2.56 2.54
CA GLN A 54 6.41 -2.41 1.08
C GLN A 54 5.90 -1.04 0.61
N MET A 55 4.82 -0.54 1.24
CA MET A 55 4.24 0.76 0.90
C MET A 55 5.16 1.94 1.27
N ILE A 56 5.91 1.84 2.37
CA ILE A 56 6.83 2.89 2.84
C ILE A 56 8.16 2.82 2.09
N SER A 57 8.63 1.61 1.76
CA SER A 57 9.93 1.37 1.12
C SER A 57 10.01 1.82 -0.35
N CYS A 58 8.88 2.02 -1.03
CA CYS A 58 8.80 2.51 -2.42
C CYS A 58 9.17 4.00 -2.60
N ARG A 59 10.22 4.45 -1.88
CA ARG A 59 10.87 5.76 -1.97
C ARG A 59 12.37 5.62 -2.31
N GLN A 60 12.83 4.48 -2.84
CA GLN A 60 14.26 4.21 -3.09
C GLN A 60 14.68 3.83 -4.51
N ASP A 61 13.80 3.83 -5.52
CA ASP A 61 14.20 3.39 -6.87
C ASP A 61 14.94 4.44 -7.72
N VAL A 62 15.24 5.63 -7.17
CA VAL A 62 16.03 6.66 -7.88
C VAL A 62 17.51 6.66 -7.46
N MET A 63 17.92 5.86 -6.48
CA MET A 63 19.30 5.91 -5.93
C MET A 63 20.14 4.66 -6.18
N ARG A 64 19.83 3.86 -7.20
CA ARG A 64 20.59 2.65 -7.56
C ARG A 64 21.09 2.61 -9.01
N ILE A 65 21.07 3.75 -9.72
CA ILE A 65 21.59 3.88 -11.09
C ILE A 65 22.89 4.70 -11.17
N GLY A 66 23.41 5.18 -10.03
CA GLY A 66 24.55 6.11 -9.99
C GLY A 66 25.91 5.55 -9.54
N LEU A 67 26.01 4.28 -9.13
CA LEU A 67 27.25 3.74 -8.54
C LEU A 67 27.68 2.41 -9.18
N LEU A 68 27.84 2.40 -10.50
CA LEU A 68 28.55 1.33 -11.22
C LEU A 68 29.40 1.93 -12.36
N ARG A 69 30.30 2.86 -12.04
CA ARG A 69 31.49 3.17 -12.84
C ARG A 69 32.60 3.70 -11.95
N HIS A 70 33.39 2.79 -11.40
CA HIS A 70 34.83 2.88 -11.16
C HIS A 70 35.20 1.83 -10.11
N ASP A 71 35.44 0.59 -10.57
CA ASP A 71 36.55 -0.23 -10.09
C ASP A 71 36.57 -1.54 -10.90
N GLN A 72 37.18 -1.42 -12.08
CA GLN A 72 38.14 -2.35 -12.73
C GLN A 72 38.28 -2.01 -14.21
#